data_AF-W5T1J4-F1
#
_entry.id   AF-W5T1J4-F1
#
_cell.length_a   1.000
_cell.length_b   1.000
_cell.length_c   1.000
_cell.angle_alpha   90.00
_cell.angle_beta   90.00
_cell.angle_gamma   90.00
#
_symmetry.space_group_name_H-M   'P 1'
#
loop_
_entity.id
_entity.type
_entity.pdbx_description
1 polymer ?
#
loop_
_entity_poly.entity_id
_entity_poly.type
_entity_poly.pdbx_seq_one_letter_code
_entity_poly.pdbx_strand_id
1 'polypeptide(L)'
;MKKFNIVFFLFGIFLSLFVITCKPSATHQTTTERTSKPKVKGEVVGSLVGLLDKATPPGEVTGKGDNVVPAGEQVNVDTLCPGEVLAPFPSPLPESELEERDKAYKQFSNNVARYTEQLANETKKFESLISQGKVQIITGSGDGGSDQKELLKTHFHKVSTEFINPALVQNIRASLGYDIQAIRRLEEIIDSLRLDEISVGGDQASKKVIRDQLLDLSYNLLFLLSQITLSAVRLTGEYLHESRLAKLARSKFTQKLVELNNHLNEFIQVREQFIEKIKKLILDVKIGDVQNMLTLLKNITDEKSDIVAAANFTERKATIIRCAVDNLRRVVDL
;
A
#
# COMPACT_ATOMS: atom_id res chain seq x y z
N MET A 1 37.41 6.38 -13.65
CA MET A 1 36.11 6.54 -14.35
C MET A 1 35.90 5.63 -15.57
N LYS A 2 36.94 5.16 -16.30
CA LYS A 2 36.75 4.31 -17.50
C LYS A 2 36.17 2.90 -17.26
N LYS A 3 36.29 2.35 -16.04
CA LYS A 3 35.78 1.00 -15.71
C LYS A 3 34.27 0.96 -15.42
N PHE A 4 33.66 2.11 -15.13
CA PHE A 4 32.23 2.17 -14.79
C PHE A 4 31.32 2.19 -16.03
N ASN A 5 31.80 2.73 -17.16
CA ASN A 5 31.02 2.80 -18.39
C ASN A 5 30.89 1.46 -19.13
N ILE A 6 31.82 0.52 -18.91
CA ILE A 6 31.77 -0.81 -19.53
C ILE A 6 30.63 -1.65 -18.95
N VAL A 7 30.32 -1.50 -17.66
CA VAL A 7 29.24 -2.25 -17.00
C VAL A 7 27.87 -1.79 -17.49
N PHE A 8 27.67 -0.48 -17.68
CA PHE A 8 26.41 0.05 -18.22
C PHE A 8 26.18 -0.33 -19.69
N PHE A 9 27.26 -0.40 -20.49
CA PHE A 9 27.15 -0.77 -21.90
C PHE A 9 26.78 -2.26 -22.08
N LEU A 10 27.31 -3.14 -21.23
CA LEU A 10 26.96 -4.57 -21.25
C LEU A 10 25.53 -4.81 -20.77
N PHE A 11 25.05 -4.05 -19.77
CA PHE A 11 23.68 -4.17 -19.27
C PHE A 11 22.62 -3.77 -20.32
N GLY A 12 22.92 -2.78 -21.17
CA GLY A 12 22.05 -2.38 -22.28
C GLY A 12 21.88 -3.45 -23.36
N ILE A 13 22.95 -4.18 -23.67
CA ILE A 13 22.91 -5.25 -24.70
C ILE A 13 22.06 -6.44 -24.22
N PHE A 14 22.13 -6.78 -22.92
CA PHE A 14 21.31 -7.85 -22.35
C PHE A 14 19.81 -7.52 -22.35
N LEU A 15 19.44 -6.25 -22.15
CA LEU A 15 18.06 -5.80 -22.23
C LEU A 15 17.48 -5.86 -23.65
N SER A 16 18.30 -5.62 -24.68
CA SER A 16 17.85 -5.74 -26.09
C SER A 16 17.60 -7.17 -26.56
N LEU A 17 18.28 -8.17 -25.96
CA LEU A 17 18.13 -9.57 -26.34
C LEU A 17 16.91 -10.26 -25.72
N PHE A 18 16.30 -9.67 -24.68
CA PHE A 18 15.11 -10.23 -24.02
C PHE A 18 13.78 -9.93 -24.73
N VAL A 19 13.77 -9.02 -25.71
CA VAL A 19 12.52 -8.58 -26.39
C VAL A 19 12.16 -9.47 -27.59
N ILE A 20 13.01 -10.41 -27.99
CA ILE A 20 12.79 -11.23 -29.19
C ILE A 20 12.75 -12.71 -28.84
N THR A 21 11.68 -13.16 -28.18
CA THR A 21 11.14 -14.51 -28.36
C THR A 21 9.77 -14.65 -27.69
N CYS A 22 8.72 -14.74 -28.50
CA CYS A 22 7.74 -15.85 -28.49
C CYS A 22 6.35 -15.38 -28.98
N LYS A 23 5.97 -15.89 -30.16
CA LYS A 23 4.58 -15.95 -30.65
C LYS A 23 3.83 -17.09 -29.95
N PRO A 24 2.49 -17.01 -29.81
CA PRO A 24 1.69 -18.03 -29.16
C PRO A 24 1.13 -19.06 -30.15
N SER A 25 0.98 -20.31 -29.71
CA SER A 25 0.21 -21.35 -30.42
C SER A 25 -0.86 -21.97 -29.50
N ALA A 26 -2.08 -21.49 -29.68
CA ALA A 26 -3.32 -22.23 -29.93
C ALA A 26 -3.61 -23.59 -29.22
N THR A 27 -4.64 -23.55 -28.36
CA THR A 27 -5.85 -24.43 -28.25
C THR A 27 -5.76 -25.87 -27.69
N HIS A 28 -6.46 -26.15 -26.57
CA HIS A 28 -7.77 -26.87 -26.48
C HIS A 28 -8.11 -27.37 -25.05
N GLN A 29 -9.42 -27.42 -24.77
CA GLN A 29 -10.16 -27.78 -23.54
C GLN A 29 -10.05 -29.29 -23.20
N THR A 30 -10.30 -29.81 -21.97
CA THR A 30 -11.60 -29.92 -21.28
C THR A 30 -11.46 -30.60 -19.89
N THR A 31 -12.16 -30.04 -18.87
CA THR A 31 -13.18 -30.67 -17.98
C THR A 31 -12.82 -31.74 -16.92
N THR A 32 -12.70 -31.27 -15.66
CA THR A 32 -13.49 -31.64 -14.43
C THR A 32 -13.26 -32.98 -13.69
N GLU A 33 -12.87 -32.92 -12.40
CA GLU A 33 -13.68 -33.37 -11.24
C GLU A 33 -12.98 -33.22 -9.85
N ARG A 34 -13.69 -32.52 -8.93
CA ARG A 34 -13.89 -32.75 -7.47
C ARG A 34 -13.04 -33.86 -6.78
N THR A 35 -12.43 -33.68 -5.59
CA THR A 35 -13.12 -33.52 -4.28
C THR A 35 -12.14 -33.32 -3.09
N SER A 36 -12.68 -32.70 -2.02
CA SER A 36 -12.37 -32.88 -0.58
C SER A 36 -11.17 -32.15 0.08
N LYS A 37 -11.53 -31.27 1.03
CA LYS A 37 -10.68 -30.56 2.01
C LYS A 37 -10.44 -31.43 3.25
N PRO A 38 -9.40 -31.12 4.04
CA PRO A 38 -9.52 -31.14 5.49
C PRO A 38 -9.22 -29.77 6.13
N LYS A 39 -9.79 -29.61 7.32
CA LYS A 39 -9.95 -28.43 8.16
C LYS A 39 -8.79 -28.37 9.16
N VAL A 40 -8.09 -27.24 9.28
CA VAL A 40 -7.19 -26.97 10.43
C VAL A 40 -7.51 -25.59 10.99
N LYS A 41 -7.71 -25.54 12.31
CA LYS A 41 -8.02 -24.36 13.11
C LYS A 41 -6.72 -23.60 13.41
N GLY A 42 -6.72 -22.30 13.20
CA GLY A 42 -5.60 -21.40 13.52
C GLY A 42 -6.12 -20.02 13.89
N GLU A 43 -6.38 -19.82 15.17
CA GLU A 43 -7.01 -18.66 15.79
C GLU A 43 -5.97 -17.55 16.02
N VAL A 44 -5.52 -16.86 14.97
CA VAL A 44 -4.64 -15.66 15.08
C VAL A 44 -4.99 -14.55 14.05
N VAL A 45 -5.97 -14.79 13.17
CA VAL A 45 -6.30 -13.94 12.01
C VAL A 45 -7.18 -12.71 12.33
N GLY A 46 -7.70 -12.59 13.57
CA GLY A 46 -8.74 -11.61 13.92
C GLY A 46 -8.33 -10.13 13.87
N SER A 47 -7.04 -9.80 14.06
CA SER A 47 -6.60 -8.40 14.20
C SER A 47 -6.40 -7.68 12.86
N LEU A 48 -5.93 -8.38 11.82
CA LEU A 48 -5.79 -7.81 10.47
C LEU A 48 -7.12 -7.87 9.68
N VAL A 49 -7.94 -8.91 9.89
CA VAL A 49 -9.28 -9.00 9.28
C VAL A 49 -10.21 -7.92 9.82
N GLY A 50 -10.06 -7.52 11.09
CA GLY A 50 -10.80 -6.38 11.66
C GLY A 50 -10.51 -5.02 11.00
N LEU A 51 -9.38 -4.86 10.29
CA LEU A 51 -9.08 -3.66 9.49
C LEU A 51 -9.77 -3.70 8.11
N LEU A 52 -9.97 -4.90 7.56
CA LEU A 52 -10.67 -5.13 6.28
C LEU A 52 -12.19 -5.04 6.43
N ASP A 53 -12.76 -5.58 7.52
CA ASP A 53 -14.20 -5.54 7.80
C ASP A 53 -14.75 -4.11 8.03
N LYS A 54 -13.87 -3.12 8.22
CA LYS A 54 -14.21 -1.69 8.37
C LYS A 54 -13.80 -0.81 7.19
N ALA A 55 -13.08 -1.37 6.22
CA ALA A 55 -12.69 -0.69 4.99
C ALA A 55 -13.67 -1.07 3.87
N THR A 56 -14.91 -0.58 3.95
CA THR A 56 -15.77 -0.56 2.76
C THR A 56 -15.09 0.31 1.70
N PRO A 57 -14.91 -0.16 0.45
CA PRO A 57 -14.44 0.72 -0.62
C PRO A 57 -15.43 1.89 -0.78
N PRO A 58 -14.98 3.12 -1.05
CA PRO A 58 -15.90 4.21 -1.31
C PRO A 58 -16.75 3.81 -2.53
N GLY A 59 -18.07 3.81 -2.34
CA GLY A 59 -19.01 3.69 -3.43
C GLY A 59 -18.79 4.81 -4.44
N GLU A 60 -19.11 4.49 -5.68
CA GLU A 60 -19.25 5.40 -6.81
C GLU A 60 -20.17 6.58 -6.39
N VAL A 61 -19.59 7.78 -6.14
CA VAL A 61 -20.37 8.98 -5.81
C VAL A 61 -20.58 9.81 -7.07
N THR A 62 -21.81 9.74 -7.58
CA THR A 62 -22.41 10.78 -8.40
C THR A 62 -22.64 12.02 -7.53
N GLY A 63 -21.63 12.89 -7.46
CA GLY A 63 -21.66 14.14 -6.70
C GLY A 63 -21.09 15.28 -7.53
N LYS A 64 -21.99 16.16 -7.99
CA LYS A 64 -21.70 17.32 -8.84
C LYS A 64 -20.89 18.36 -8.05
N GLY A 65 -19.59 18.44 -8.32
CA GLY A 65 -18.67 19.45 -7.80
C GLY A 65 -17.57 19.68 -8.83
N ASP A 66 -17.73 20.73 -9.62
CA ASP A 66 -16.82 21.09 -10.71
C ASP A 66 -15.48 21.61 -10.14
N ASN A 67 -14.56 20.68 -9.93
CA ASN A 67 -13.09 20.78 -10.04
C ASN A 67 -12.45 19.61 -9.27
N VAL A 68 -12.77 18.39 -9.71
CA VAL A 68 -11.98 17.21 -9.34
C VAL A 68 -10.71 17.26 -10.17
N VAL A 69 -9.59 17.60 -9.54
CA VAL A 69 -8.27 17.24 -10.08
C VAL A 69 -8.31 15.72 -10.26
N PRO A 70 -8.08 15.19 -11.47
CA PRO A 70 -8.28 13.78 -11.72
C PRO A 70 -7.38 13.00 -10.78
N ALA A 71 -7.99 12.03 -10.07
CA ALA A 71 -7.27 10.91 -9.50
C ALA A 71 -6.25 10.45 -10.56
N GLY A 72 -4.97 10.41 -10.17
CA GLY A 72 -3.86 10.12 -11.06
C GLY A 72 -4.22 9.01 -12.04
N GLU A 73 -3.90 9.26 -13.31
CA GLU A 73 -4.08 8.39 -14.48
C GLU A 73 -4.58 6.99 -14.09
N GLN A 74 -5.91 6.77 -14.19
CA GLN A 74 -6.54 5.48 -13.88
C GLN A 74 -5.74 4.41 -14.57
N VAL A 75 -4.95 3.66 -13.79
CA VAL A 75 -4.03 2.70 -14.37
C VAL A 75 -4.90 1.65 -15.02
N ASN A 76 -4.87 1.60 -16.36
CA ASN A 76 -5.71 0.70 -17.13
C ASN A 76 -5.39 -0.75 -16.70
N VAL A 77 -6.29 -1.32 -15.89
CA VAL A 77 -6.10 -2.61 -15.22
C VAL A 77 -5.87 -3.72 -16.23
N ASP A 78 -6.46 -3.59 -17.44
CA ASP A 78 -6.29 -4.54 -18.54
C ASP A 78 -4.87 -4.52 -19.12
N THR A 79 -4.13 -3.40 -18.98
CA THR A 79 -2.72 -3.31 -19.39
C THR A 79 -1.77 -3.89 -18.34
N LEU A 80 -2.16 -3.86 -17.05
CA LEU A 80 -1.37 -4.41 -15.94
C LEU A 80 -1.55 -5.91 -15.74
N CYS A 81 -2.65 -6.46 -16.24
CA CYS A 81 -2.99 -7.87 -16.13
C CYS A 81 -3.18 -8.46 -17.53
N PRO A 82 -2.13 -8.48 -18.38
CA PRO A 82 -2.23 -9.21 -19.63
C PRO A 82 -2.64 -10.65 -19.27
N GLY A 83 -3.74 -11.11 -19.86
CA GLY A 83 -4.29 -12.44 -19.61
C GLY A 83 -3.29 -13.50 -20.04
N GLU A 84 -2.32 -13.79 -19.18
CA GLU A 84 -1.33 -14.82 -19.43
C GLU A 84 -2.05 -16.16 -19.40
N VAL A 85 -2.17 -16.76 -20.59
CA VAL A 85 -2.87 -18.03 -20.76
C VAL A 85 -1.95 -19.14 -20.26
N LEU A 86 -2.09 -19.49 -19.00
CA LEU A 86 -1.48 -20.67 -18.42
C LEU A 86 -2.21 -21.93 -18.94
N ALA A 87 -1.45 -22.99 -19.26
CA ALA A 87 -2.03 -24.25 -19.69
C ALA A 87 -2.94 -24.83 -18.57
N PRO A 88 -4.21 -25.15 -18.84
CA PRO A 88 -5.18 -25.54 -17.80
C PRO A 88 -4.84 -26.88 -17.12
N PHE A 89 -3.98 -27.71 -17.73
CA PHE A 89 -3.53 -28.98 -17.17
C PHE A 89 -2.05 -29.19 -17.47
N PRO A 90 -1.14 -28.66 -16.64
CA PRO A 90 0.28 -28.91 -16.82
C PRO A 90 0.56 -30.39 -16.60
N SER A 91 1.44 -30.96 -17.42
CA SER A 91 1.97 -32.32 -17.25
C SER A 91 2.40 -32.54 -15.80
N PRO A 92 2.30 -33.78 -15.26
CA PRO A 92 2.93 -34.10 -13.99
C PRO A 92 4.39 -33.69 -13.99
N LEU A 93 4.83 -33.00 -12.93
CA LEU A 93 6.23 -32.64 -12.79
C LEU A 93 7.04 -33.90 -12.45
N PRO A 94 8.22 -34.11 -13.05
CA PRO A 94 9.17 -35.11 -12.56
C PRO A 94 9.60 -34.77 -11.14
N GLU A 95 10.08 -35.78 -10.40
CA GLU A 95 10.40 -35.66 -8.97
C GLU A 95 11.37 -34.50 -8.66
N SER A 96 12.40 -34.30 -9.50
CA SER A 96 13.33 -33.18 -9.36
C SER A 96 12.67 -31.80 -9.51
N GLU A 97 11.74 -31.64 -10.44
CA GLU A 97 11.01 -30.38 -10.62
C GLU A 97 9.97 -30.16 -9.51
N LEU A 98 9.43 -31.24 -8.95
CA LEU A 98 8.51 -31.18 -7.82
C LEU A 98 9.20 -30.62 -6.57
N GLU A 99 10.42 -31.08 -6.27
CA GLU A 99 11.23 -30.57 -5.16
C GLU A 99 11.54 -29.07 -5.32
N GLU A 100 11.92 -28.65 -6.53
CA GLU A 100 12.18 -27.23 -6.83
C GLU A 100 10.91 -26.38 -6.69
N ARG A 101 9.77 -26.89 -7.15
CA ARG A 101 8.46 -26.24 -6.98
C ARG A 101 8.10 -26.08 -5.51
N ASP A 102 8.23 -27.14 -4.72
CA ASP A 102 7.93 -27.12 -3.29
C ASP A 102 8.84 -26.14 -2.54
N LYS A 103 10.13 -26.08 -2.91
CA LYS A 103 11.07 -25.09 -2.39
C LYS A 103 10.64 -23.65 -2.75
N ALA A 104 10.24 -23.40 -4.00
CA ALA A 104 9.77 -22.09 -4.44
C ALA A 104 8.48 -21.67 -3.70
N TYR A 105 7.50 -22.57 -3.57
CA TYR A 105 6.28 -22.32 -2.80
C TYR A 105 6.58 -22.04 -1.33
N LYS A 106 7.45 -22.84 -0.69
CA LYS A 106 7.81 -22.66 0.72
C LYS A 106 8.49 -21.31 0.95
N GLN A 107 9.40 -20.90 0.07
CA GLN A 107 10.03 -19.58 0.14
C GLN A 107 8.99 -18.45 0.02
N PHE A 108 8.10 -18.56 -0.96
CA PHE A 108 7.02 -17.59 -1.15
C PHE A 108 6.09 -17.50 0.07
N SER A 109 5.59 -18.63 0.55
CA SER A 109 4.68 -18.71 1.70
C SER A 109 5.32 -18.15 2.97
N ASN A 110 6.59 -18.49 3.24
CA ASN A 110 7.34 -17.94 4.37
C ASN A 110 7.48 -16.42 4.27
N ASN A 111 7.66 -15.90 3.05
CA ASN A 111 7.78 -14.46 2.83
C ASN A 111 6.46 -13.73 3.10
N VAL A 112 5.34 -14.30 2.66
CA VAL A 112 4.00 -13.77 2.98
C VAL A 112 3.78 -13.77 4.48
N ALA A 113 4.04 -14.89 5.16
CA ALA A 113 3.85 -15.00 6.61
C ALA A 113 4.68 -13.96 7.37
N ARG A 114 5.96 -13.82 7.02
CA ARG A 114 6.86 -12.83 7.61
C ARG A 114 6.35 -11.41 7.40
N TYR A 115 5.86 -11.08 6.21
CA TYR A 115 5.36 -9.74 5.92
C TYR A 115 4.03 -9.44 6.63
N THR A 116 3.12 -10.41 6.70
CA THR A 116 1.89 -10.29 7.50
C THR A 116 2.21 -10.07 8.98
N GLU A 117 3.17 -10.82 9.51
CA GLU A 117 3.63 -10.65 10.89
C GLU A 117 4.29 -9.28 11.12
N GLN A 118 5.10 -8.81 10.18
CA GLN A 118 5.70 -7.47 10.23
C GLN A 118 4.63 -6.38 10.36
N LEU A 119 3.61 -6.38 9.49
CA LEU A 119 2.51 -5.40 9.55
C LEU A 119 1.74 -5.46 10.88
N ALA A 120 1.53 -6.67 11.42
CA ALA A 120 0.88 -6.87 12.71
C ALA A 120 1.74 -6.34 13.87
N ASN A 121 3.05 -6.59 13.83
CA ASN A 121 3.99 -6.17 14.87
C ASN A 121 4.19 -4.64 14.89
N GLU A 122 4.25 -4.00 13.72
CA GLU A 122 4.26 -2.55 13.57
C GLU A 122 3.05 -1.92 14.27
N THR A 123 1.85 -2.46 13.99
CA THR A 123 0.59 -2.01 14.60
C THR A 123 0.57 -2.21 16.12
N LYS A 124 0.93 -3.41 16.60
CA LYS A 124 0.97 -3.71 18.05
C LYS A 124 1.97 -2.83 18.80
N LYS A 125 3.14 -2.58 18.21
CA LYS A 125 4.17 -1.71 18.79
C LYS A 125 3.61 -0.30 18.99
N PHE A 126 2.91 0.23 17.99
CA PHE A 126 2.27 1.53 18.09
C PHE A 126 1.18 1.57 19.17
N GLU A 127 0.27 0.59 19.18
CA GLU A 127 -0.79 0.50 20.19
C GLU A 127 -0.22 0.41 21.62
N SER A 128 0.89 -0.31 21.80
CA SER A 128 1.61 -0.38 23.06
C SER A 128 2.16 0.99 23.48
N LEU A 129 2.80 1.72 22.56
CA LEU A 129 3.30 3.08 22.83
C LEU A 129 2.18 4.05 23.21
N ILE A 130 1.06 4.02 22.50
CA ILE A 130 -0.12 4.83 22.81
C ILE A 130 -0.72 4.45 24.18
N SER A 131 -0.79 3.16 24.49
CA SER A 131 -1.33 2.68 25.76
C SER A 131 -0.42 3.02 26.94
N GLN A 132 0.89 2.90 26.79
CA GLN A 132 1.87 3.34 27.79
C GLN A 132 1.75 4.84 28.05
N GLY A 133 1.59 5.65 27.00
CA GLY A 133 1.35 7.08 27.15
C GLY A 133 0.05 7.41 27.89
N LYS A 134 -1.04 6.69 27.60
CA LYS A 134 -2.32 6.84 28.35
C LYS A 134 -2.16 6.53 29.85
N VAL A 135 -1.41 5.49 30.20
CA VAL A 135 -1.20 5.11 31.61
C VAL A 135 -0.37 6.15 32.35
N GLN A 136 0.65 6.73 31.72
CA GLN A 136 1.46 7.81 32.30
C GLN A 136 0.61 9.07 32.55
N ILE A 137 -0.32 9.42 31.64
CA ILE A 137 -1.26 10.54 31.81
C ILE A 137 -2.21 10.33 33.00
N ILE A 138 -2.67 9.10 33.24
CA ILE A 138 -3.65 8.77 34.30
C ILE A 138 -2.99 8.67 35.68
N THR A 139 -1.74 8.20 35.75
CA THR A 139 -1.06 7.91 37.02
C THR A 139 -0.32 9.10 37.65
N GLY A 140 -0.40 10.30 37.04
CA GLY A 140 0.09 11.56 37.63
C GLY A 140 1.58 11.60 37.97
N SER A 141 2.35 10.63 37.50
CA SER A 141 3.76 10.45 37.86
C SER A 141 4.65 11.00 36.74
N GLY A 142 5.01 12.28 36.88
CA GLY A 142 6.05 12.93 36.10
C GLY A 142 5.55 13.72 34.88
N ASP A 143 6.38 14.69 34.50
CA ASP A 143 6.30 15.71 33.44
C ASP A 143 6.21 15.11 32.00
N GLY A 144 5.40 14.05 31.84
CA GLY A 144 5.11 13.33 30.61
C GLY A 144 4.08 14.06 29.75
N GLY A 145 4.46 15.27 29.35
CA GLY A 145 4.07 16.08 28.18
C GLY A 145 2.68 15.95 27.56
N SER A 146 2.04 17.10 27.35
CA SER A 146 0.92 17.36 26.41
C SER A 146 0.92 16.49 25.14
N ASP A 147 2.12 16.28 24.61
CA ASP A 147 2.62 15.38 23.57
C ASP A 147 1.92 14.03 23.35
N GLN A 148 1.49 13.33 24.41
CA GLN A 148 0.88 12.00 24.29
C GLN A 148 -0.65 12.02 24.27
N LYS A 149 -1.26 13.08 24.83
CA LYS A 149 -2.71 13.30 24.83
C LYS A 149 -3.20 13.76 23.44
N GLU A 150 -2.30 14.36 22.67
CA GLU A 150 -2.51 14.91 21.33
C GLU A 150 -2.54 13.82 20.24
N LEU A 151 -1.77 12.73 20.36
CA LEU A 151 -1.79 11.60 19.41
C LEU A 151 -3.16 10.89 19.28
N LEU A 152 -4.05 11.09 20.25
CA LEU A 152 -5.41 10.56 20.26
C LEU A 152 -6.42 11.50 19.60
N LYS A 153 -6.08 12.79 19.44
CA LYS A 153 -6.90 13.78 18.76
C LYS A 153 -6.30 14.03 17.39
N THR A 154 -6.90 13.44 16.37
CA THR A 154 -6.49 13.72 14.99
C THR A 154 -7.21 14.96 14.46
N HIS A 155 -6.47 15.84 13.79
CA HIS A 155 -6.96 17.02 13.09
C HIS A 155 -7.36 16.71 11.64
N PHE A 156 -7.17 15.46 11.17
CA PHE A 156 -7.49 15.06 9.79
C PHE A 156 -8.97 15.23 9.44
N HIS A 157 -9.87 15.13 10.43
CA HIS A 157 -11.31 15.39 10.24
C HIS A 157 -11.61 16.84 9.80
N LYS A 158 -10.69 17.79 10.04
CA LYS A 158 -10.81 19.18 9.57
C LYS A 158 -10.64 19.30 8.04
N VAL A 159 -9.98 18.32 7.42
CA VAL A 159 -9.80 18.24 5.97
C VAL A 159 -11.04 17.66 5.29
N SER A 160 -11.54 16.54 5.82
CA SER A 160 -12.76 15.88 5.34
C SER A 160 -13.35 14.97 6.43
N THR A 161 -14.67 14.80 6.42
CA THR A 161 -15.38 13.91 7.35
C THR A 161 -15.00 12.43 7.17
N GLU A 162 -14.46 12.04 6.00
CA GLU A 162 -13.99 10.67 5.77
C GLU A 162 -12.87 10.27 6.72
N PHE A 163 -12.03 11.22 7.14
CA PHE A 163 -10.94 10.98 8.08
C PHE A 163 -11.40 10.84 9.54
N ILE A 164 -12.71 10.78 9.79
CA ILE A 164 -13.26 10.26 11.05
C ILE A 164 -13.15 8.72 11.06
N ASN A 165 -13.08 8.07 9.90
CA ASN A 165 -12.94 6.62 9.80
C ASN A 165 -11.60 6.16 10.41
N PRO A 166 -11.63 5.35 11.50
CA PRO A 166 -10.40 4.89 12.14
C PRO A 166 -9.49 4.08 11.22
N ALA A 167 -10.04 3.34 10.25
CA ALA A 167 -9.24 2.54 9.33
C ALA A 167 -8.38 3.43 8.41
N LEU A 168 -8.93 4.53 7.90
CA LEU A 168 -8.17 5.49 7.08
C LEU A 168 -7.07 6.17 7.89
N VAL A 169 -7.39 6.61 9.10
CA VAL A 169 -6.40 7.24 10.01
C VAL A 169 -5.28 6.26 10.36
N GLN A 170 -5.60 4.99 10.62
CA GLN A 170 -4.58 3.97 10.88
C GLN A 170 -3.69 3.70 9.67
N ASN A 171 -4.26 3.66 8.46
CA ASN A 171 -3.47 3.51 7.24
C ASN A 171 -2.49 4.68 7.04
N ILE A 172 -2.92 5.92 7.32
CA ILE A 172 -2.05 7.10 7.26
C ILE A 172 -0.87 6.94 8.25
N ARG A 173 -1.16 6.57 9.50
CA ARG A 173 -0.14 6.37 10.54
C ARG A 173 0.84 5.25 10.18
N ALA A 174 0.34 4.15 9.63
CA ALA A 174 1.15 3.04 9.15
C ALA A 174 2.04 3.40 7.96
N SER A 175 1.59 4.30 7.07
CA SER A 175 2.42 4.82 5.97
C SER A 175 3.53 5.77 6.43
N LEU A 176 3.46 6.20 7.69
CA LEU A 176 4.55 6.86 8.39
C LEU A 176 5.32 5.89 9.30
N GLY A 177 5.17 4.57 9.10
CA GLY A 177 5.84 3.54 9.89
C GLY A 177 5.48 3.57 11.37
N TYR A 178 4.31 4.13 11.71
CA TYR A 178 3.91 4.43 13.09
C TYR A 178 4.92 5.29 13.87
N ASP A 179 5.72 6.08 13.17
CA ASP A 179 6.67 7.00 13.78
C ASP A 179 5.92 8.17 14.45
N ILE A 180 6.00 8.23 15.77
CA ILE A 180 5.27 9.22 16.58
C ILE A 180 5.65 10.65 16.19
N GLN A 181 6.93 10.90 15.89
CA GLN A 181 7.41 12.23 15.55
C GLN A 181 6.87 12.67 14.20
N ALA A 182 6.93 11.79 13.19
CA ALA A 182 6.37 12.07 11.87
C ALA A 182 4.85 12.23 11.90
N ILE A 183 4.13 11.38 12.66
CA ILE A 183 2.68 11.47 12.84
C ILE A 183 2.30 12.80 13.48
N ARG A 184 2.94 13.18 14.59
CA ARG A 184 2.67 14.46 15.24
C ARG A 184 2.96 15.62 14.30
N ARG A 185 4.08 15.56 13.58
CA ARG A 185 4.44 16.61 12.64
C ARG A 185 3.39 16.77 11.54
N LEU A 186 2.83 15.67 11.03
CA LEU A 186 1.72 15.73 10.08
C LEU A 186 0.48 16.37 10.69
N GLU A 187 0.11 16.01 11.92
CA GLU A 187 -1.03 16.62 12.64
C GLU A 187 -0.83 18.13 12.85
N GLU A 188 0.37 18.56 13.26
CA GLU A 188 0.75 19.98 13.40
C GLU A 188 0.64 20.74 12.08
N ILE A 189 1.11 20.14 10.98
CA ILE A 189 0.98 20.72 9.64
C ILE A 189 -0.48 20.95 9.33
N ILE A 190 -1.34 19.93 9.45
CA ILE A 190 -2.77 20.03 9.13
C ILE A 190 -3.49 21.04 10.02
N ASP A 191 -3.21 21.06 11.33
CA ASP A 191 -3.85 22.03 12.24
C ASP A 191 -3.44 23.48 11.94
N SER A 192 -2.16 23.70 11.58
CA SER A 192 -1.63 25.03 11.27
C SER A 192 -2.29 25.69 10.05
N LEU A 193 -2.93 24.90 9.17
CA LEU A 193 -3.62 25.40 7.98
C LEU A 193 -4.95 26.10 8.31
N ARG A 194 -5.50 25.90 9.52
CA ARG A 194 -6.74 26.55 10.00
C ARG A 194 -7.91 26.39 9.01
N LEU A 195 -8.04 25.19 8.44
CA LEU A 195 -8.98 24.87 7.35
C LEU A 195 -10.46 25.01 7.74
N ASP A 196 -10.74 24.98 9.05
CA ASP A 196 -12.06 25.08 9.67
C ASP A 196 -12.47 26.53 10.01
N GLU A 197 -11.57 27.50 9.85
CA GLU A 197 -11.86 28.89 10.22
C GLU A 197 -12.58 29.66 9.12
N ILE A 198 -13.78 30.15 9.47
CA ILE A 198 -14.52 31.12 8.65
C ILE A 198 -13.92 32.50 8.94
N SER A 199 -13.01 32.96 8.08
CA SER A 199 -12.46 34.32 8.20
C SER A 199 -13.56 35.36 7.98
N VAL A 200 -14.03 36.03 9.04
CA VAL A 200 -14.96 37.15 8.96
C VAL A 200 -14.15 38.45 8.77
N GLY A 201 -13.81 38.82 7.53
CA GLY A 201 -13.22 40.13 7.19
C GLY A 201 -12.07 40.12 6.15
N GLY A 202 -12.10 41.09 5.22
CA GLY A 202 -11.13 41.26 4.11
C GLY A 202 -11.64 40.73 2.76
N ASP A 203 -10.77 40.70 1.74
CA ASP A 203 -11.06 40.12 0.42
C ASP A 203 -11.40 38.62 0.54
N GLN A 204 -12.69 38.34 0.74
CA GLN A 204 -13.23 37.01 1.00
C GLN A 204 -12.99 36.05 -0.15
N ALA A 205 -12.96 36.56 -1.39
CA ALA A 205 -12.86 35.74 -2.58
C ALA A 205 -11.48 35.09 -2.70
N SER A 206 -10.40 35.87 -2.58
CA SER A 206 -9.04 35.34 -2.67
C SER A 206 -8.69 34.41 -1.50
N LYS A 207 -9.13 34.75 -0.27
CA LYS A 207 -8.95 33.89 0.91
C LYS A 207 -9.67 32.55 0.77
N LYS A 208 -10.89 32.56 0.23
CA LYS A 208 -11.65 31.33 -0.04
C LYS A 208 -10.92 30.44 -1.06
N VAL A 209 -10.43 31.01 -2.17
CA VAL A 209 -9.70 30.23 -3.20
C VAL A 209 -8.46 29.55 -2.62
N ILE A 210 -7.68 30.26 -1.78
CA ILE A 210 -6.50 29.67 -1.15
C ILE A 210 -6.88 28.56 -0.18
N ARG A 211 -7.92 28.76 0.62
CA ARG A 211 -8.44 27.74 1.54
C ARG A 211 -8.90 26.49 0.79
N ASP A 212 -9.67 26.65 -0.29
CA ASP A 212 -10.17 25.54 -1.09
C ASP A 212 -8.99 24.74 -1.68
N GLN A 213 -7.95 25.41 -2.20
CA GLN A 213 -6.72 24.73 -2.65
C GLN A 213 -6.00 23.99 -1.52
N LEU A 214 -5.89 24.57 -0.33
CA LEU A 214 -5.27 23.91 0.81
C LEU A 214 -6.05 22.68 1.27
N LEU A 215 -7.40 22.75 1.24
CA LEU A 215 -8.26 21.61 1.51
C LEU A 215 -7.99 20.47 0.52
N ASP A 216 -8.01 20.77 -0.78
CA ASP A 216 -7.78 19.76 -1.83
C ASP A 216 -6.40 19.11 -1.71
N LEU A 217 -5.35 19.91 -1.50
CA LEU A 217 -3.98 19.39 -1.37
C LEU A 217 -3.80 18.58 -0.08
N SER A 218 -4.40 19.02 1.02
CA SER A 218 -4.36 18.29 2.29
C SER A 218 -5.13 16.97 2.17
N TYR A 219 -6.28 16.98 1.50
CA TYR A 219 -7.05 15.78 1.22
C TYR A 219 -6.22 14.79 0.41
N ASN A 220 -5.62 15.25 -0.69
CA ASN A 220 -4.78 14.42 -1.55
C ASN A 220 -3.59 13.83 -0.80
N LEU A 221 -2.90 14.62 0.03
CA LEU A 221 -1.81 14.13 0.88
C LEU A 221 -2.27 12.98 1.78
N LEU A 222 -3.31 13.20 2.57
CA LEU A 222 -3.81 12.21 3.54
C LEU A 222 -4.36 10.96 2.82
N PHE A 223 -5.04 11.14 1.69
CA PHE A 223 -5.54 10.05 0.87
C PHE A 223 -4.40 9.21 0.29
N LEU A 224 -3.39 9.82 -0.33
CA LEU A 224 -2.23 9.12 -0.88
C LEU A 224 -1.47 8.35 0.21
N LEU A 225 -1.28 8.94 1.39
CA LEU A 225 -0.70 8.25 2.54
C LEU A 225 -1.54 7.02 2.92
N SER A 226 -2.87 7.14 3.00
CA SER A 226 -3.73 5.99 3.29
C SER A 226 -3.57 4.87 2.24
N GLN A 227 -3.49 5.22 0.95
CA GLN A 227 -3.42 4.27 -0.16
C GLN A 227 -2.15 3.39 -0.14
N ILE A 228 -1.01 3.95 0.28
CA ILE A 228 0.26 3.22 0.39
C ILE A 228 0.11 2.00 1.33
N THR A 229 -0.51 2.19 2.49
CA THR A 229 -0.73 1.08 3.43
C THR A 229 -1.94 0.24 3.05
N LEU A 230 -3.01 0.82 2.51
CA LEU A 230 -4.17 0.06 2.07
C LEU A 230 -3.76 -1.04 1.06
N SER A 231 -2.86 -0.72 0.14
CA SER A 231 -2.31 -1.69 -0.82
C SER A 231 -1.61 -2.87 -0.14
N ALA A 232 -0.83 -2.62 0.92
CA ALA A 232 -0.16 -3.67 1.70
C ALA A 232 -1.14 -4.55 2.50
N VAL A 233 -2.17 -3.93 3.08
CA VAL A 233 -3.22 -4.64 3.81
C VAL A 233 -4.04 -5.52 2.87
N ARG A 234 -4.46 -5.00 1.72
CA ARG A 234 -5.16 -5.79 0.69
C ARG A 234 -4.30 -6.95 0.17
N LEU A 235 -3.03 -6.69 -0.07
CA LEU A 235 -2.10 -7.71 -0.55
C LEU A 235 -2.02 -8.90 0.41
N THR A 236 -1.87 -8.65 1.72
CA THR A 236 -1.74 -9.73 2.71
C THR A 236 -3.08 -10.32 3.15
N GLY A 237 -4.11 -9.50 3.32
CA GLY A 237 -5.40 -9.93 3.88
C GLY A 237 -6.45 -10.34 2.84
N GLU A 238 -6.34 -9.90 1.58
CA GLU A 238 -7.27 -10.29 0.51
C GLU A 238 -6.59 -11.20 -0.53
N TYR A 239 -5.44 -10.78 -1.07
CA TYR A 239 -4.83 -11.44 -2.24
C TYR A 239 -3.99 -12.65 -1.85
N LEU A 240 -3.29 -12.58 -0.72
CA LEU A 240 -2.38 -13.62 -0.23
C LEU A 240 -2.82 -14.22 1.09
N HIS A 241 -4.11 -14.16 1.42
CA HIS A 241 -4.63 -14.78 2.62
C HIS A 241 -4.52 -16.33 2.56
N GLU A 242 -4.55 -16.96 3.73
CA GLU A 242 -4.24 -18.39 3.91
C GLU A 242 -4.96 -19.33 2.94
N SER A 243 -6.26 -19.11 2.71
CA SER A 243 -7.04 -19.97 1.81
C SER A 243 -6.60 -19.87 0.34
N ARG A 244 -6.09 -18.71 -0.09
CA ARG A 244 -5.49 -18.52 -1.42
C ARG A 244 -4.12 -19.16 -1.51
N LEU A 245 -3.28 -18.99 -0.48
CA LEU A 245 -1.95 -19.62 -0.44
C LEU A 245 -2.05 -21.15 -0.51
N ALA A 246 -2.97 -21.75 0.25
CA ALA A 246 -3.20 -23.19 0.24
C ALA A 246 -3.60 -23.75 -1.14
N LYS A 247 -4.18 -22.91 -2.02
CA LYS A 247 -4.42 -23.28 -3.42
C LYS A 247 -3.12 -23.18 -4.23
N LEU A 248 -2.34 -22.13 -4.06
CA LEU A 248 -1.05 -21.97 -4.75
C LEU A 248 -0.05 -23.08 -4.42
N ALA A 249 -0.17 -23.72 -3.25
CA ALA A 249 0.62 -24.91 -2.90
C ALA A 249 0.53 -26.02 -3.96
N ARG A 250 -0.60 -26.12 -4.67
CA ARG A 250 -0.86 -27.13 -5.71
C ARG A 250 -0.48 -26.67 -7.12
N SER A 251 0.05 -25.45 -7.28
CA SER A 251 0.51 -24.94 -8.57
C SER A 251 1.66 -25.80 -9.10
N LYS A 252 1.63 -26.12 -10.40
CA LYS A 252 2.76 -26.80 -11.08
C LYS A 252 3.71 -25.82 -11.78
N PHE A 253 3.49 -24.51 -11.65
CA PHE A 253 4.29 -23.48 -12.33
C PHE A 253 5.37 -22.92 -11.39
N THR A 254 6.50 -23.62 -11.27
CA THR A 254 7.63 -23.23 -10.42
C THR A 254 8.10 -21.80 -10.69
N GLN A 255 8.36 -21.48 -11.96
CA GLN A 255 8.85 -20.15 -12.35
C GLN A 255 7.88 -19.02 -11.96
N LYS A 256 6.57 -19.26 -12.06
CA LYS A 256 5.55 -18.28 -11.66
C LYS A 256 5.49 -18.06 -10.16
N LEU A 257 5.74 -19.09 -9.35
CA LEU A 257 5.89 -18.95 -7.90
C LEU A 257 7.14 -18.13 -7.54
N VAL A 258 8.24 -18.33 -8.27
CA VAL A 258 9.47 -17.53 -8.12
C VAL A 258 9.22 -16.07 -8.49
N GLU A 259 8.59 -15.80 -9.64
CA GLU A 259 8.22 -14.45 -10.07
C GLU A 259 7.30 -13.75 -9.06
N LEU A 260 6.29 -14.46 -8.54
CA LEU A 260 5.39 -13.95 -7.52
C LEU A 260 6.13 -13.60 -6.22
N ASN A 261 7.07 -14.44 -5.79
CA ASN A 261 7.92 -14.15 -4.64
C ASN A 261 8.83 -12.94 -4.88
N ASN A 262 9.38 -12.78 -6.09
CA ASN A 262 10.20 -11.63 -6.44
C ASN A 262 9.39 -10.33 -6.43
N HIS A 263 8.17 -10.35 -6.99
CA HIS A 263 7.26 -9.21 -6.92
C HIS A 263 6.89 -8.83 -5.49
N LEU A 264 6.66 -9.81 -4.61
CA LEU A 264 6.41 -9.57 -3.19
C LEU A 264 7.63 -8.96 -2.49
N ASN A 265 8.83 -9.51 -2.70
CA ASN A 265 10.05 -8.95 -2.11
C ASN A 265 10.29 -7.51 -2.54
N GLU A 266 10.13 -7.23 -3.82
CA GLU A 266 10.26 -5.87 -4.36
C GLU A 266 9.21 -4.93 -3.76
N PHE A 267 7.96 -5.37 -3.63
CA PHE A 267 6.91 -4.60 -2.98
C PHE A 267 7.31 -4.20 -1.55
N ILE A 268 7.77 -5.17 -0.75
CA ILE A 268 8.14 -4.96 0.66
C ILE A 268 9.30 -3.96 0.77
N GLN A 269 10.41 -4.24 0.05
CA GLN A 269 11.62 -3.42 0.12
C GLN A 269 11.38 -1.98 -0.32
N VAL A 270 10.64 -1.80 -1.42
CA VAL A 270 10.38 -0.46 -1.96
C VAL A 270 9.39 0.29 -1.07
N ARG A 271 8.37 -0.38 -0.49
CA ARG A 271 7.47 0.26 0.49
C ARG A 271 8.24 0.77 1.70
N GLU A 272 9.14 -0.04 2.27
CA GLU A 272 9.96 0.38 3.42
C GLU A 272 10.80 1.61 3.09
N GLN A 273 11.44 1.64 1.91
CA GLN A 273 12.21 2.80 1.45
C GLN A 273 11.34 4.05 1.31
N PHE A 274 10.12 3.91 0.77
CA PHE A 274 9.19 5.03 0.65
C PHE A 274 8.75 5.55 2.01
N ILE A 275 8.45 4.68 2.98
CA ILE A 275 8.09 5.11 4.34
C ILE A 275 9.18 6.00 4.93
N GLU A 276 10.45 5.60 4.83
CA GLU A 276 11.57 6.42 5.34
C GLU A 276 11.68 7.79 4.64
N LYS A 277 11.53 7.83 3.32
CA LYS A 277 11.55 9.08 2.55
C LYS A 277 10.39 10.01 2.92
N ILE A 278 9.19 9.45 3.02
CA ILE A 278 7.97 10.21 3.34
C ILE A 278 8.06 10.78 4.75
N LYS A 279 8.51 9.99 5.75
CA LYS A 279 8.76 10.49 7.11
C LYS A 279 9.69 11.69 7.08
N LYS A 280 10.84 11.56 6.41
CA LYS A 280 11.80 12.65 6.29
C LYS A 280 11.18 13.89 5.64
N LEU A 281 10.43 13.71 4.55
CA LEU A 281 9.75 14.80 3.86
C LEU A 281 8.80 15.55 4.81
N ILE A 282 7.97 14.83 5.58
CA ILE A 282 7.04 15.41 6.55
C ILE A 282 7.79 16.12 7.69
N LEU A 283 8.86 15.52 8.21
CA LEU A 283 9.67 16.11 9.28
C LEU A 283 10.38 17.41 8.85
N ASP A 284 10.80 17.49 7.59
CA ASP A 284 11.51 18.65 7.03
C ASP A 284 10.58 19.82 6.66
N VAL A 285 9.25 19.62 6.66
CA VAL A 285 8.28 20.71 6.39
C VAL A 285 8.41 21.80 7.44
N LYS A 286 8.61 23.04 6.98
CA LYS A 286 8.60 24.23 7.84
C LYS A 286 7.21 24.84 7.85
N ILE A 287 6.54 24.78 9.00
CA ILE A 287 5.27 25.49 9.21
C ILE A 287 5.54 26.99 9.14
N GLY A 288 4.79 27.68 8.28
CA GLY A 288 4.96 29.11 7.99
C GLY A 288 3.63 29.77 7.67
N ASP A 289 3.67 30.92 6.99
CA ASP A 289 2.46 31.56 6.50
C ASP A 289 1.75 30.70 5.44
N VAL A 290 0.47 31.01 5.23
CA VAL A 290 -0.46 30.27 4.37
C VAL A 290 0.08 30.07 2.94
N GLN A 291 0.80 31.04 2.37
CA GLN A 291 1.32 30.90 1.00
C GLN A 291 2.51 29.96 0.93
N ASN A 292 3.42 30.06 1.90
CA ASN A 292 4.51 29.11 2.03
C ASN A 292 3.97 27.68 2.23
N MET A 293 2.95 27.51 3.07
CA MET A 293 2.29 26.21 3.25
C MET A 293 1.64 25.70 1.96
N LEU A 294 0.98 26.58 1.20
CA LEU A 294 0.38 26.21 -0.10
C LEU A 294 1.44 25.71 -1.08
N THR A 295 2.58 26.42 -1.22
CA THR A 295 3.67 26.00 -2.10
C THR A 295 4.27 24.66 -1.65
N LEU A 296 4.46 24.47 -0.35
CA LEU A 296 4.97 23.21 0.20
C LEU A 296 4.02 22.05 -0.09
N LEU A 297 2.73 22.21 0.19
CA LEU A 297 1.72 21.18 -0.08
C LEU A 297 1.67 20.83 -1.58
N LYS A 298 1.70 21.83 -2.47
CA LYS A 298 1.78 21.59 -3.93
C LYS A 298 2.98 20.73 -4.31
N ASN A 299 4.14 20.98 -3.71
CA ASN A 299 5.36 20.23 -4.02
C ASN A 299 5.31 18.79 -3.50
N ILE A 300 4.77 18.56 -2.30
CA ILE A 300 4.71 17.21 -1.73
C ILE A 300 3.60 16.35 -2.35
N THR A 301 2.59 16.96 -2.96
CA THR A 301 1.52 16.26 -3.70
C THR A 301 1.69 16.35 -5.21
N ASP A 302 2.82 16.87 -5.71
CA ASP A 302 3.13 16.90 -7.14
C ASP A 302 3.18 15.47 -7.70
N GLU A 303 2.83 15.29 -8.97
CA GLU A 303 2.82 13.98 -9.62
C GLU A 303 4.18 13.26 -9.57
N LYS A 304 5.28 14.03 -9.47
CA LYS A 304 6.65 13.51 -9.38
C LYS A 304 7.15 13.37 -7.94
N SER A 305 6.33 13.68 -6.95
CA SER A 305 6.70 13.58 -5.53
C SER A 305 6.91 12.12 -5.12
N ASP A 306 7.75 11.90 -4.10
CA ASP A 306 7.98 10.57 -3.54
C ASP A 306 6.67 9.95 -2.97
N ILE A 307 5.72 10.77 -2.48
CA ILE A 307 4.43 10.29 -1.95
C ILE A 307 3.55 9.74 -3.08
N VAL A 308 3.38 10.50 -4.16
CA VAL A 308 2.59 10.05 -5.31
C VAL A 308 3.25 8.83 -5.96
N ALA A 309 4.58 8.84 -6.12
CA ALA A 309 5.33 7.70 -6.62
C ALA A 309 5.14 6.44 -5.76
N ALA A 310 5.14 6.59 -4.43
CA ALA A 310 4.89 5.48 -3.50
C ALA A 310 3.48 4.91 -3.62
N ALA A 311 2.46 5.77 -3.66
CA ALA A 311 1.06 5.35 -3.81
C ALA A 311 0.87 4.58 -5.12
N ASN A 312 1.33 5.16 -6.24
CA ASN A 312 1.22 4.54 -7.57
C ASN A 312 1.99 3.22 -7.65
N PHE A 313 3.22 3.16 -7.10
CA PHE A 313 4.01 1.94 -7.09
C PHE A 313 3.32 0.83 -6.29
N THR A 314 2.89 1.12 -5.06
CA THR A 314 2.27 0.11 -4.19
C THR A 314 0.98 -0.42 -4.80
N GLU A 315 0.11 0.44 -5.33
CA GLU A 315 -1.13 0.04 -5.99
C GLU A 315 -0.86 -0.83 -7.23
N ARG A 316 0.01 -0.37 -8.13
CA ARG A 316 0.38 -1.09 -9.35
C ARG A 316 0.96 -2.47 -9.02
N LYS A 317 1.86 -2.53 -8.06
CA LYS A 317 2.56 -3.77 -7.71
C LYS A 317 1.64 -4.74 -6.98
N ALA A 318 0.76 -4.26 -6.11
CA ALA A 318 -0.29 -5.08 -5.50
C ALA A 318 -1.25 -5.66 -6.57
N THR A 319 -1.57 -4.87 -7.59
CA THR A 319 -2.41 -5.32 -8.72
C THR A 319 -1.73 -6.43 -9.54
N ILE A 320 -0.44 -6.29 -9.85
CA ILE A 320 0.34 -7.34 -10.53
C ILE A 320 0.32 -8.64 -9.72
N ILE A 321 0.56 -8.55 -8.41
CA ILE A 321 0.55 -9.70 -7.50
C ILE A 321 -0.84 -10.35 -7.46
N ARG A 322 -1.91 -9.56 -7.35
CA ARG A 322 -3.30 -10.05 -7.41
C ARG A 322 -3.55 -10.84 -8.69
N CYS A 323 -3.16 -10.29 -9.84
CA CYS A 323 -3.38 -10.93 -11.13
C CYS A 323 -2.57 -12.21 -11.30
N ALA A 324 -1.30 -12.23 -10.87
CA ALA A 324 -0.49 -13.44 -10.86
C ALA A 324 -1.11 -14.54 -9.98
N VAL A 325 -1.62 -14.18 -8.80
CA VAL A 325 -2.33 -15.12 -7.90
C VAL A 325 -3.59 -15.65 -8.56
N ASP A 326 -4.42 -14.78 -9.13
CA ASP A 326 -5.68 -15.18 -9.74
C ASP A 326 -5.46 -16.08 -10.97
N ASN A 327 -4.45 -15.79 -11.80
CA ASN A 327 -4.07 -16.63 -12.93
C ASN A 327 -3.62 -18.03 -12.48
N LEU A 328 -2.73 -18.10 -11.47
CA LEU A 328 -2.29 -19.40 -10.93
C LEU A 328 -3.44 -20.18 -10.30
N ARG A 329 -4.36 -19.50 -9.61
CA ARG A 329 -5.53 -20.13 -9.00
C ARG A 329 -6.49 -20.71 -10.02
N ARG A 330 -6.73 -20.03 -11.14
CA ARG A 330 -7.63 -20.52 -12.20
C ARG A 330 -7.19 -21.88 -12.72
N VAL A 331 -5.88 -22.12 -12.86
CA VAL A 331 -5.37 -23.42 -13.32
C VAL A 331 -5.43 -24.50 -12.24
N VAL A 332 -5.32 -24.13 -10.97
CA VAL A 332 -5.40 -25.11 -9.86
C VAL A 332 -6.85 -25.51 -9.55
N ASP A 333 -7.81 -24.63 -9.79
CA ASP A 333 -9.24 -24.87 -9.52
C ASP A 333 -9.96 -25.63 -10.67
N LEU A 334 -9.30 -25.87 -11.82
CA LEU A 334 -9.80 -26.61 -12.99
C LEU A 334 -9.49 -28.11 -12.94
#